data_AF-A0A0D3J8B0-F1
#
_entry.id   AF-A0A0D3J8B0-F1
#
_cell.length_a   1.000
_cell.length_b   1.000
_cell.length_c   1.000
_cell.angle_alpha   90.00
_cell.angle_beta   90.00
_cell.angle_gamma   90.00
#
_symmetry.space_group_name_H-M   'P 1'
#
loop_
_entity.id
_entity.type
_entity.pdbx_description
1 polymer ?
#
loop_
_entity_poly.entity_id
_entity_poly.type
_entity_poly.pdbx_seq_one_letter_code
_entity_poly.pdbx_strand_id
1 'polypeptide(L)'
;MSTASSGAVVAEATVLNLLPPSKVATGICFLDHMVDQLTSHAMLGVTLRCGLVGEGESAPRFFAPLEDYARELGGQRPHDRDIAVACGTALGLALRAVVKEVEGAAGSAARGMAVFCAPLDEAFAEAKLTLHPPAASCGRCLVSLA
;
A
#
# COMPACT_ATOMS: atom_id res chain seq x y z
N MET A 1 -12.56 -6.53 -0.51
CA MET A 1 -11.11 -6.66 -0.73
C MET A 1 -10.80 -6.06 -2.10
N SER A 2 -9.86 -5.12 -2.16
CA SER A 2 -9.45 -4.44 -3.39
C SER A 2 -8.32 -5.22 -4.05
N THR A 3 -8.35 -5.33 -5.37
CA THR A 3 -7.35 -6.09 -6.13
C THR A 3 -6.70 -5.22 -7.20
N ALA A 4 -5.43 -5.46 -7.48
CA ALA A 4 -4.69 -4.80 -8.56
C ALA A 4 -3.60 -5.73 -9.10
N SER A 5 -3.15 -5.49 -10.33
CA SER A 5 -2.08 -6.25 -10.97
C SER A 5 -1.12 -5.35 -11.73
N SER A 6 0.13 -5.82 -11.88
CA SER A 6 1.17 -5.22 -12.73
C SER A 6 2.04 -6.34 -13.27
N GLY A 7 2.19 -6.45 -14.60
CA GLY A 7 2.89 -7.57 -15.21
C GLY A 7 2.30 -8.92 -14.77
N ALA A 8 3.15 -9.83 -14.30
CA ALA A 8 2.77 -11.13 -13.75
C ALA A 8 2.39 -11.10 -12.26
N VAL A 9 2.37 -9.91 -11.63
CA VAL A 9 2.11 -9.75 -10.20
C VAL A 9 0.66 -9.38 -9.95
N VAL A 10 0.05 -9.99 -8.95
CA VAL A 10 -1.26 -9.62 -8.41
C VAL A 10 -1.15 -9.32 -6.92
N ALA A 11 -1.86 -8.28 -6.49
CA ALA A 11 -1.95 -7.88 -5.09
C ALA A 11 -3.40 -7.70 -4.67
N GLU A 12 -3.67 -8.03 -3.42
CA GLU A 12 -4.97 -7.88 -2.80
C GLU A 12 -4.83 -7.20 -1.44
N ALA A 13 -5.64 -6.17 -1.22
CA ALA A 13 -5.60 -5.37 -0.02
C ALA A 13 -6.99 -5.17 0.60
N THR A 14 -7.04 -5.16 1.92
CA THR A 14 -8.18 -4.68 2.71
C THR A 14 -7.65 -3.74 3.78
N VAL A 15 -8.34 -2.62 3.99
CA VAL A 15 -8.02 -1.66 5.04
C VAL A 15 -9.25 -1.48 5.92
N LEU A 16 -9.05 -1.55 7.23
CA LEU A 16 -10.06 -1.35 8.26
C LEU A 16 -9.66 -0.16 9.13
N ASN A 17 -10.64 0.67 9.48
CA ASN A 17 -10.43 1.83 10.34
C ASN A 17 -10.33 1.41 11.82
N LEU A 18 -9.24 1.76 12.51
CA LEU A 18 -9.05 1.56 13.96
C LEU A 18 -9.21 0.10 14.46
N LEU A 19 -8.93 -0.90 13.62
CA LEU A 19 -9.19 -2.31 13.94
C LEU A 19 -7.97 -3.21 13.62
N PRO A 20 -7.47 -4.02 14.56
CA PRO A 20 -6.59 -5.15 14.24
C PRO A 20 -7.40 -6.30 13.61
N PRO A 21 -6.76 -7.27 12.92
CA PRO A 21 -5.31 -7.45 12.75
C PRO A 21 -4.76 -6.90 11.42
N SER A 22 -3.48 -6.52 11.43
CA SER A 22 -2.68 -6.29 10.23
C SER A 22 -1.95 -7.57 9.82
N LYS A 23 -1.98 -7.91 8.53
CA LYS A 23 -1.25 -9.04 7.95
C LYS A 23 -0.69 -8.63 6.60
N VAL A 24 0.61 -8.52 6.51
CA VAL A 24 1.30 -8.08 5.29
C VAL A 24 2.22 -9.19 4.79
N ALA A 25 2.10 -9.50 3.51
CA ALA A 25 2.93 -10.46 2.79
C ALA A 25 3.08 -10.01 1.34
N THR A 26 4.02 -9.09 1.08
CA THR A 26 4.30 -8.59 -0.27
C THR A 26 5.36 -9.40 -1.01
N GLY A 27 6.10 -10.25 -0.28
CA GLY A 27 7.29 -10.94 -0.78
C GLY A 27 8.57 -10.08 -0.70
N ILE A 28 8.47 -8.80 -0.31
CA ILE A 28 9.61 -7.92 -0.09
C ILE A 28 9.60 -7.48 1.37
N CYS A 29 10.49 -8.03 2.19
CA CYS A 29 10.50 -7.78 3.65
C CYS A 29 10.60 -6.29 4.00
N PHE A 30 11.34 -5.50 3.21
CA PHE A 30 11.42 -4.05 3.41
C PHE A 30 10.06 -3.36 3.17
N LEU A 31 9.34 -3.75 2.12
CA LEU A 31 8.02 -3.20 1.83
C LEU A 31 7.01 -3.62 2.90
N ASP A 32 7.06 -4.86 3.36
CA ASP A 32 6.25 -5.34 4.49
C ASP A 32 6.47 -4.45 5.72
N HIS A 33 7.73 -4.19 6.05
CA HIS A 33 8.09 -3.32 7.16
C HIS A 33 7.55 -1.88 6.98
N MET A 34 7.63 -1.30 5.79
CA MET A 34 7.08 0.03 5.52
C MET A 34 5.55 0.07 5.66
N VAL A 35 4.85 -0.98 5.24
CA VAL A 35 3.39 -1.08 5.42
C VAL A 35 3.03 -1.27 6.89
N ASP A 36 3.82 -2.02 7.64
CA ASP A 36 3.65 -2.13 9.09
C ASP A 36 3.80 -0.76 9.78
N GLN A 37 4.79 0.03 9.40
CA GLN A 37 4.94 1.40 9.91
C GLN A 37 3.71 2.26 9.56
N LEU A 38 3.20 2.16 8.34
CA LEU A 38 1.96 2.84 7.96
C LEU A 38 0.79 2.40 8.85
N THR A 39 0.62 1.11 9.12
CA THR A 39 -0.48 0.62 9.98
C THR A 39 -0.41 1.19 11.39
N SER A 40 0.80 1.26 11.95
CA SER A 40 1.05 1.74 13.30
C SER A 40 0.79 3.24 13.41
N HIS A 41 1.37 4.04 12.51
CA HIS A 41 1.24 5.50 12.54
C HIS A 41 -0.15 6.00 12.12
N ALA A 42 -0.79 5.33 11.16
CA ALA A 42 -2.12 5.72 10.69
C ALA A 42 -3.26 5.11 11.52
N MET A 43 -2.95 4.22 12.48
CA MET A 43 -3.94 3.47 13.27
C MET A 43 -4.95 2.71 12.39
N LEU A 44 -4.45 2.01 11.37
CA LEU A 44 -5.24 1.25 10.40
C LEU A 44 -4.94 -0.25 10.50
N GLY A 45 -5.97 -1.08 10.32
CA GLY A 45 -5.80 -2.51 10.06
C GLY A 45 -5.57 -2.76 8.59
N VAL A 46 -4.37 -3.19 8.19
CA VAL A 46 -4.07 -3.48 6.77
C VAL A 46 -3.82 -4.97 6.59
N THR A 47 -4.62 -5.61 5.77
CA THR A 47 -4.32 -6.93 5.22
C THR A 47 -3.90 -6.77 3.77
N LEU A 48 -2.65 -7.09 3.44
CA LEU A 48 -2.09 -6.99 2.10
C LEU A 48 -1.36 -8.29 1.75
N ARG A 49 -1.72 -8.92 0.65
CA ARG A 49 -1.00 -10.08 0.10
C ARG A 49 -0.67 -9.87 -1.36
N CYS A 50 0.47 -10.39 -1.79
CA CYS A 50 0.97 -10.31 -3.15
C CYS A 50 1.38 -11.70 -3.64
N GLY A 51 1.32 -11.93 -4.94
CA GLY A 51 1.69 -13.20 -5.56
C GLY A 51 1.98 -13.08 -7.04
N LEU A 52 2.53 -14.15 -7.59
CA LEU A 52 2.81 -14.28 -9.03
C LEU A 52 1.75 -15.14 -9.70
N VAL A 53 1.35 -14.74 -10.90
CA VAL A 53 0.55 -15.57 -11.80
C VAL A 53 1.54 -16.24 -12.77
N GLY A 54 1.77 -17.53 -12.61
CA GLY A 54 2.63 -18.29 -13.53
C GLY A 54 2.02 -18.41 -14.93
N GLU A 55 2.87 -18.60 -15.94
CA GLU A 55 2.40 -18.89 -17.30
C GLU A 55 1.62 -20.21 -17.32
N GLY A 56 0.34 -20.13 -17.67
CA GLY A 56 -0.55 -21.30 -17.72
C GLY A 56 -1.21 -21.67 -16.39
N GLU A 57 -0.97 -20.91 -15.32
CA GLU A 57 -1.65 -21.11 -14.04
C GLU A 57 -2.97 -20.33 -13.99
N SER A 58 -4.03 -20.97 -13.47
CA SER A 58 -5.34 -20.32 -13.29
C SER A 58 -5.44 -19.51 -11.99
N ALA A 59 -4.48 -19.68 -11.07
CA ALA A 59 -4.52 -19.08 -9.75
C ALA A 59 -3.14 -18.52 -9.37
N PRO A 60 -3.08 -17.35 -8.71
CA PRO A 60 -1.82 -16.78 -8.26
C PRO A 60 -1.22 -17.56 -7.10
N ARG A 61 0.11 -17.73 -7.13
CA ARG A 61 0.91 -18.21 -6.02
C ARG A 61 1.26 -17.03 -5.11
N PHE A 62 0.53 -16.89 -4.00
CA PHE A 62 0.79 -15.86 -3.00
C PHE A 62 2.06 -16.15 -2.20
N PHE A 63 2.78 -15.08 -1.86
CA PHE A 63 3.97 -15.16 -1.02
C PHE A 63 3.59 -15.40 0.45
N ALA A 64 4.48 -16.06 1.18
CA ALA A 64 4.33 -16.22 2.63
C ALA A 64 4.81 -14.95 3.37
N PRO A 65 4.24 -14.65 4.55
CA PRO A 65 4.73 -13.56 5.40
C PRO A 65 6.19 -13.79 5.82
N LEU A 66 6.95 -12.69 5.95
CA LEU A 66 8.36 -12.71 6.39
C LEU A 66 9.32 -13.48 5.46
N GLU A 67 8.87 -13.82 4.25
CA GLU A 67 9.69 -14.48 3.23
C GLU A 67 9.99 -13.52 2.07
N ASP A 68 11.27 -13.48 1.70
CA ASP A 68 11.71 -12.72 0.53
C ASP A 68 11.59 -13.60 -0.72
N TYR A 69 10.76 -13.18 -1.67
CA TYR A 69 10.48 -13.95 -2.89
C TYR A 69 11.73 -14.17 -3.73
N ALA A 70 12.72 -13.26 -3.63
CA ALA A 70 13.97 -13.36 -4.38
C ALA A 70 14.82 -14.56 -3.93
N ARG A 71 14.59 -15.13 -2.74
CA ARG A 71 15.30 -16.34 -2.28
C ARG A 71 15.10 -17.53 -3.21
N GLU A 72 13.88 -17.71 -3.73
CA GLU A 72 13.58 -18.79 -4.68
C GLU A 72 14.21 -18.54 -6.07
N LEU A 73 14.56 -17.29 -6.36
CA LEU A 73 15.11 -16.84 -7.66
C LEU A 73 16.63 -16.60 -7.60
N GLY A 74 17.34 -17.18 -6.63
CA GLY A 74 18.79 -17.00 -6.49
C GLY A 74 19.22 -15.55 -6.23
N GLY A 75 18.36 -14.76 -5.59
CA GLY A 75 18.59 -13.35 -5.27
C GLY A 75 18.20 -12.37 -6.38
N GLN A 76 17.69 -12.84 -7.52
CA GLN A 76 17.19 -11.95 -8.57
C GLN A 76 15.86 -11.31 -8.19
N ARG A 77 15.70 -10.03 -8.54
CA ARG A 77 14.52 -9.22 -8.21
C ARG A 77 13.79 -8.67 -9.44
N PRO A 78 13.35 -9.53 -10.39
CA PRO A 78 12.74 -9.06 -11.64
C PRO A 78 11.37 -8.40 -11.45
N HIS A 79 10.68 -8.71 -10.34
CA HIS A 79 9.30 -8.30 -10.07
C HIS A 79 9.18 -7.18 -9.02
N ASP A 80 10.27 -6.66 -8.44
CA ASP A 80 10.24 -5.63 -7.39
C ASP A 80 9.35 -4.44 -7.76
N ARG A 81 9.54 -3.93 -8.98
CA ARG A 81 8.76 -2.80 -9.50
C ARG A 81 7.28 -3.14 -9.60
N ASP A 82 6.96 -4.30 -10.16
CA ASP A 82 5.58 -4.74 -10.35
C ASP A 82 4.88 -5.02 -9.03
N ILE A 83 5.59 -5.60 -8.05
CA ILE A 83 5.13 -5.77 -6.67
C ILE A 83 4.79 -4.42 -6.06
N ALA A 84 5.70 -3.44 -6.13
CA ALA A 84 5.45 -2.11 -5.57
C ALA A 84 4.22 -1.44 -6.22
N VAL A 85 4.07 -1.54 -7.54
CA VAL A 85 2.93 -0.96 -8.28
C VAL A 85 1.62 -1.67 -7.92
N ALA A 86 1.59 -3.01 -7.95
CA ALA A 86 0.38 -3.78 -7.66
C ALA A 86 -0.06 -3.57 -6.21
N CYS A 87 0.86 -3.70 -5.24
CA CYS A 87 0.59 -3.48 -3.82
C CYS A 87 0.12 -2.05 -3.54
N GLY A 88 0.84 -1.06 -4.05
CA GLY A 88 0.47 0.36 -3.85
C GLY A 88 -0.90 0.69 -4.44
N THR A 89 -1.22 0.13 -5.62
CA THR A 89 -2.53 0.33 -6.26
C THR A 89 -3.65 -0.34 -5.47
N ALA A 90 -3.50 -1.60 -5.08
CA ALA A 90 -4.49 -2.33 -4.30
C ALA A 90 -4.74 -1.63 -2.95
N LEU A 91 -3.67 -1.22 -2.26
CA LEU A 91 -3.75 -0.50 -1.00
C LEU A 91 -4.44 0.86 -1.15
N GLY A 92 -4.09 1.64 -2.17
CA GLY A 92 -4.74 2.93 -2.46
C GLY A 92 -6.23 2.80 -2.77
N LEU A 93 -6.63 1.75 -3.50
CA LEU A 93 -8.04 1.44 -3.76
C LEU A 93 -8.78 1.06 -2.46
N ALA A 94 -8.14 0.28 -1.58
CA ALA A 94 -8.72 -0.08 -0.28
C ALA A 94 -8.85 1.14 0.66
N LEU A 95 -7.85 2.02 0.72
CA LEU A 95 -7.91 3.28 1.47
C LEU A 95 -9.04 4.20 0.97
N ARG A 96 -9.26 4.25 -0.35
CA ARG A 96 -10.39 5.00 -0.93
C ARG A 96 -11.74 4.53 -0.39
N ALA A 97 -11.91 3.23 -0.10
CA ALA A 97 -13.14 2.72 0.48
C ALA A 97 -13.36 3.26 1.90
N VAL A 98 -12.30 3.31 2.71
CA VAL A 98 -12.34 3.87 4.08
C VAL A 98 -12.69 5.36 4.05
N VAL A 99 -12.09 6.13 3.12
CA VAL A 99 -12.41 7.55 2.95
C VAL A 99 -13.90 7.76 2.64
N LYS A 100 -14.46 6.97 1.71
CA LYS A 100 -15.89 7.05 1.37
C LYS A 100 -16.80 6.68 2.54
N GLU A 101 -16.41 5.71 3.36
CA GLU A 101 -17.15 5.32 4.56
C GLU A 101 -17.22 6.48 5.56
N VAL A 102 -16.08 7.11 5.84
CA VAL A 102 -15.99 8.25 6.76
C VAL A 102 -16.75 9.46 6.24
N GLU A 103 -16.67 9.76 4.94
CA GLU A 103 -17.45 10.83 4.30
C GLU A 103 -18.96 10.60 4.42
N GLY A 104 -19.41 9.36 4.25
CA GLY A 104 -20.82 8.99 4.42
C GLY A 104 -21.32 9.20 5.85
N ALA A 105 -20.46 9.00 6.86
CA ALA A 105 -20.78 9.15 8.27
C ALA A 105 -20.67 10.61 8.78
N ALA A 106 -19.69 11.38 8.29
CA ALA A 106 -19.37 12.72 8.79
C ALA A 106 -20.07 13.87 8.03
N GLY A 107 -20.77 13.57 6.93
CA GLY A 107 -21.29 14.59 6.00
C GLY A 107 -20.18 15.25 5.18
N SER A 108 -20.56 15.99 4.13
CA SER A 108 -19.68 16.54 3.06
C SER A 108 -18.57 17.53 3.51
N ALA A 109 -18.29 17.65 4.80
CA ALA A 109 -17.36 18.63 5.38
C ALA A 109 -15.88 18.20 5.35
N ALA A 110 -15.54 16.96 5.01
CA ALA A 110 -14.17 16.46 5.05
C ALA A 110 -13.31 16.85 3.83
N ARG A 111 -13.30 18.13 3.45
CA ARG A 111 -12.28 18.70 2.52
C ARG A 111 -10.95 18.96 3.24
N GLY A 112 -10.53 18.01 4.07
CA GLY A 112 -9.37 18.16 4.95
C GLY A 112 -8.06 18.00 4.17
N MET A 113 -7.14 18.93 4.39
CA MET A 113 -5.72 18.72 4.15
C MET A 113 -5.08 18.26 5.47
N ALA A 114 -4.28 17.21 5.41
CA ALA A 114 -3.45 16.76 6.52
C ALA A 114 -1.98 16.90 6.14
N VAL A 115 -1.15 17.29 7.11
CA VAL A 115 0.31 17.33 6.97
C VAL A 115 0.88 16.44 8.05
N PHE A 116 1.76 15.52 7.66
CA PHE A 116 2.46 14.61 8.54
C PHE A 116 3.97 14.80 8.32
N CYS A 117 4.70 15.03 9.41
CA CYS A 117 6.15 15.16 9.38
C CYS A 117 6.75 14.01 10.19
N ALA A 118 7.68 13.28 9.58
CA ALA A 118 8.38 12.15 10.19
C ALA A 118 9.90 12.39 10.13
N PRO A 119 10.49 12.94 11.20
CA PRO A 119 11.93 12.92 11.38
C PRO A 119 12.39 11.50 11.76
N LEU A 120 13.51 11.05 11.21
CA LEU A 120 14.19 9.81 11.57
C LEU A 120 15.71 10.06 11.48
N ASP A 121 16.36 10.20 12.63
CA ASP A 121 17.77 10.58 12.75
C ASP A 121 18.10 11.85 11.95
N GLU A 122 19.01 11.78 10.96
CA GLU A 122 19.33 12.90 10.07
C GLU A 122 18.29 13.13 8.96
N ALA A 123 17.39 12.18 8.74
CA ALA A 123 16.38 12.25 7.68
C ALA A 123 15.11 12.95 8.15
N PHE A 124 14.50 13.72 7.24
CA PHE A 124 13.20 14.37 7.46
C PHE A 124 12.28 14.13 6.27
N ALA A 125 11.10 13.57 6.52
CA ALA A 125 10.05 13.41 5.52
C ALA A 125 8.82 14.24 5.87
N GLU A 126 8.25 14.92 4.87
CA GLU A 126 6.94 15.57 4.97
C GLU A 126 5.97 14.92 3.97
N ALA A 127 4.81 14.52 4.46
CA ALA A 127 3.70 14.00 3.66
C ALA A 127 2.48 14.93 3.80
N LYS A 128 2.01 15.46 2.66
CA LYS A 128 0.78 16.27 2.59
C LYS A 128 -0.31 15.46 1.89
N LEU A 129 -1.40 15.18 2.60
CA LEU A 129 -2.54 14.44 2.08
C LEU A 129 -3.72 15.38 1.90
N THR A 130 -4.32 15.37 0.71
CA THR A 130 -5.59 16.04 0.43
C THR A 130 -6.55 15.00 -0.13
N LEU A 131 -7.69 14.79 0.53
CA LEU A 131 -8.65 13.74 0.14
C LEU A 131 -9.44 14.07 -1.13
N HIS A 132 -9.63 15.36 -1.40
CA HIS A 132 -10.26 15.87 -2.63
C HIS A 132 -9.33 16.87 -3.33
N PRO A 133 -8.20 16.40 -3.88
CA PRO A 133 -7.29 17.28 -4.59
C PRO A 133 -7.96 17.79 -5.89
N PRO A 134 -7.59 18.99 -6.37
CA PRO A 134 -7.95 19.43 -7.72
C PRO A 134 -7.61 18.36 -8.77
N ALA A 135 -8.39 18.30 -9.86
CA ALA A 135 -8.18 17.30 -10.91
C ALA A 135 -6.73 17.26 -11.46
N ALA A 136 -6.07 18.43 -11.52
CA ALA A 136 -4.69 18.57 -11.98
C ALA A 136 -3.63 17.95 -11.04
N SER A 137 -3.97 17.66 -9.77
CA SER A 137 -3.10 17.06 -8.77
C SER A 137 -3.59 15.69 -8.27
N CYS A 138 -4.76 15.23 -8.72
CA CYS A 138 -5.28 13.92 -8.37
C CYS A 138 -4.34 12.80 -8.87
N GLY A 139 -3.96 11.89 -7.96
CA GLY A 139 -3.08 10.76 -8.27
C GLY A 139 -1.61 11.13 -8.46
N ARG A 140 -1.20 12.38 -8.17
CA ARG A 140 0.20 12.79 -8.19
C ARG A 140 0.84 12.61 -6.82
N CYS A 141 1.95 11.87 -6.77
CA CYS A 141 2.88 11.86 -5.66
C CYS A 141 4.10 12.69 -6.07
N LEU A 142 4.36 13.79 -5.37
CA LEU A 142 5.54 14.61 -5.58
C LEU A 142 6.54 14.27 -4.48
N VAL A 143 7.65 13.64 -4.87
CA VAL A 143 8.78 13.38 -3.96
C VAL A 143 9.83 14.44 -4.24
N SER A 144 10.12 15.27 -3.24
CA SER A 144 11.23 16.22 -3.28
C SER A 144 12.31 15.71 -2.34
N LEU A 145 13.48 15.39 -2.87
CA LEU A 145 14.67 15.08 -2.08
C LEU A 145 15.41 16.39 -1.86
N ALA A 146 15.67 16.72 -0.60
CA ALA A 146 16.48 17.87 -0.21
C ALA A 146 17.98 17.53 -0.30
#